data_AF-A0A8T2JLE3-F1
#
_entry.id   AF-A0A8T2JLE3-F1
#
_cell.length_a   1.000
_cell.length_b   1.000
_cell.length_c   1.000
_cell.angle_alpha   90.00
_cell.angle_beta   90.00
_cell.angle_gamma   90.00
#
_symmetry.space_group_name_H-M   'P 1'
#
loop_
_entity.id
_entity.type
_entity.pdbx_description
1 polymer ?
#
loop_
_entity_poly.entity_id
_entity_poly.type
_entity_poly.pdbx_seq_one_letter_code
_entity_poly.pdbx_strand_id
1 'polypeptide(L)'
;MVYNNEIVGRGRNEVNETKNATRHAEMVASDHVINWSKENEKKSTEVFKDTVLYVTVEPCIMCAGALRLLKIPLVVYGCRNKICGCGSVLNIAGDDIPNTGTRFKCIGGYQGEKAVELLKTFYKQENPNAPRTKVRKKE
;
A
#
# COMPACT_ATOMS: atom_id res chain seq x y z
N MET A 1 -6.12 6.08 -3.75
CA MET A 1 -6.65 6.89 -2.65
C MET A 1 -7.82 7.70 -3.17
N VAL A 2 -8.94 7.65 -2.45
CA VAL A 2 -10.20 8.27 -2.85
C VAL A 2 -10.64 9.22 -1.74
N TYR A 3 -10.91 10.48 -2.08
CA TYR A 3 -11.41 11.53 -1.19
C TYR A 3 -12.63 12.15 -1.86
N ASN A 4 -13.75 12.31 -1.13
CA ASN A 4 -15.01 12.85 -1.67
C ASN A 4 -15.46 12.22 -3.00
N ASN A 5 -15.35 10.90 -3.11
CA ASN A 5 -15.71 10.13 -4.32
C ASN A 5 -14.86 10.44 -5.56
N GLU A 6 -13.72 11.12 -5.39
CA GLU A 6 -12.73 11.42 -6.43
C GLU A 6 -11.42 10.68 -6.16
N ILE A 7 -10.75 10.22 -7.22
CA ILE A 7 -9.43 9.60 -7.10
C ILE A 7 -8.36 10.69 -7.00
N VAL A 8 -7.89 10.93 -5.78
CA VAL A 8 -6.86 11.94 -5.46
C VAL A 8 -5.43 11.39 -5.47
N GLY A 9 -5.26 10.07 -5.54
CA GLY A 9 -3.93 9.46 -5.60
C GLY A 9 -3.92 8.05 -6.18
N ARG A 10 -2.93 7.76 -7.01
CA ARG A 10 -2.68 6.45 -7.61
C ARG A 10 -1.20 6.10 -7.40
N GLY A 11 -0.91 4.84 -7.15
CA GLY A 11 0.47 4.39 -6.94
C GLY A 11 0.63 2.92 -7.32
N ARG A 12 1.85 2.57 -7.72
CA ARG A 12 2.31 1.19 -7.91
C ARG A 12 3.64 1.02 -7.19
N ASN A 13 4.10 -0.21 -7.03
CA ASN A 13 5.43 -0.45 -6.48
C ASN A 13 6.51 0.05 -7.46
N GLU A 14 7.31 1.00 -7.02
CA GLU A 14 8.34 1.69 -7.81
C GLU A 14 9.76 1.39 -7.33
N VAL A 15 9.93 0.50 -6.34
CA VAL A 15 11.22 0.20 -5.69
C VAL A 15 12.37 -0.01 -6.68
N ASN A 16 12.15 -0.77 -7.75
CA ASN A 16 13.16 -1.05 -8.77
C ASN A 16 13.48 0.18 -9.63
N GLU A 17 12.46 0.95 -9.99
CA GLU A 17 12.56 2.11 -10.88
C GLU A 17 13.30 3.25 -10.18
N THR A 18 12.94 3.53 -8.92
CA THR A 18 13.51 4.62 -8.13
C THR A 18 14.73 4.19 -7.32
N LYS A 19 15.08 2.90 -7.32
CA LYS A 19 16.12 2.30 -6.46
C LYS A 19 15.96 2.67 -4.97
N ASN A 20 14.70 2.74 -4.52
CA ASN A 20 14.36 3.15 -3.16
C ASN A 20 13.40 2.13 -2.56
N ALA A 21 13.84 1.47 -1.49
CA ALA A 21 13.10 0.41 -0.81
C ALA A 21 11.76 0.86 -0.22
N THR A 22 11.54 2.17 0.01
CA THR A 22 10.30 2.68 0.61
C THR A 22 9.20 2.95 -0.41
N ARG A 23 9.49 2.89 -1.72
CA ARG A 23 8.57 3.29 -2.81
C ARG A 23 7.54 2.21 -3.14
N HIS A 24 6.79 1.80 -2.11
CA HIS A 24 5.62 0.95 -2.23
C HIS A 24 4.40 1.74 -2.74
N ALA A 25 3.41 1.02 -3.27
CA ALA A 25 2.24 1.64 -3.89
C ALA A 25 1.49 2.62 -2.97
N GLU A 26 1.42 2.31 -1.67
CA GLU A 26 0.78 3.15 -0.65
C GLU A 26 1.54 4.46 -0.42
N MET A 27 2.88 4.41 -0.44
CA MET A 27 3.72 5.59 -0.28
C MET A 27 3.63 6.49 -1.51
N VAL A 28 3.73 5.89 -2.71
CA VAL A 28 3.57 6.60 -3.99
C VAL A 28 2.19 7.26 -4.08
N ALA A 29 1.12 6.53 -3.72
CA ALA A 29 -0.23 7.08 -3.72
C ALA A 29 -0.38 8.25 -2.72
N SER A 30 0.31 8.20 -1.58
CA SER A 30 0.32 9.28 -0.58
C SER A 30 0.98 10.55 -1.12
N ASP A 31 2.08 10.41 -1.88
CA ASP A 31 2.72 11.57 -2.54
C ASP A 31 1.78 12.25 -3.53
N HIS A 32 1.01 11.46 -4.28
CA HIS A 32 0.00 12.00 -5.20
C HIS A 32 -1.08 12.78 -4.45
N VAL A 33 -1.54 12.29 -3.28
CA VAL A 33 -2.49 13.04 -2.44
C VAL A 33 -1.90 14.36 -1.97
N ILE A 34 -0.61 14.39 -1.60
CA ILE A 34 0.07 15.63 -1.20
C ILE A 34 0.11 16.62 -2.37
N ASN A 35 0.46 16.17 -3.58
CA ASN A 35 0.51 17.02 -4.75
C ASN A 35 -0.88 17.53 -5.14
N TRP A 36 -1.88 16.65 -5.21
CA TRP A 36 -3.28 17.01 -5.46
C TRP A 36 -3.78 18.03 -4.41
N SER A 37 -3.44 17.85 -3.13
CA SER A 37 -3.83 18.79 -2.07
C SER A 37 -3.23 20.17 -2.31
N LYS A 38 -1.97 20.26 -2.73
CA LYS A 38 -1.31 21.54 -3.06
C LYS A 38 -1.99 22.22 -4.25
N GLU A 39 -2.27 21.47 -5.31
CA GLU A 39 -2.91 21.97 -6.53
C GLU A 39 -4.33 22.49 -6.27
N ASN A 40 -5.03 21.92 -5.28
CA ASN A 40 -6.38 22.29 -4.89
C ASN A 40 -6.43 23.22 -3.65
N GLU A 41 -5.30 23.81 -3.24
CA GLU A 41 -5.19 24.72 -2.09
C GLU A 41 -5.75 24.13 -0.77
N LYS A 42 -5.63 22.81 -0.59
CA LYS A 42 -6.07 22.06 0.58
C LYS A 42 -4.89 21.64 1.45
N LYS A 43 -5.12 21.54 2.75
CA LYS A 43 -4.14 20.92 3.66
C LYS A 43 -4.18 19.40 3.49
N SER A 44 -3.07 18.80 3.10
CA SER A 44 -2.95 17.35 2.92
C SER A 44 -3.36 16.56 4.17
N THR A 45 -3.05 17.08 5.35
CA THR A 45 -3.42 16.47 6.65
C THR A 45 -4.92 16.41 6.90
N GLU A 46 -5.72 17.27 6.27
CA GLU A 46 -7.19 17.22 6.32
C GLU A 46 -7.71 16.23 5.27
N VAL A 47 -7.16 16.27 4.05
CA VAL A 47 -7.53 15.34 2.97
C VAL A 47 -7.30 13.89 3.37
N PHE A 48 -6.17 13.57 4.00
CA PHE A 48 -5.86 12.21 4.44
C PHE A 48 -6.88 11.64 5.44
N LYS A 49 -7.41 12.46 6.36
CA LYS A 49 -8.37 12.01 7.38
C LYS A 49 -9.70 11.54 6.81
N ASP A 50 -10.03 12.00 5.61
CA ASP A 50 -11.27 11.69 4.90
C ASP A 50 -11.01 10.84 3.63
N THR A 51 -9.79 10.27 3.52
CA THR A 51 -9.38 9.48 2.37
C THR A 51 -9.52 7.98 2.65
N VAL A 52 -10.08 7.24 1.69
CA VAL A 52 -10.06 5.77 1.69
C VAL A 52 -8.94 5.28 0.78
N LEU A 53 -8.11 4.37 1.29
CA LEU A 53 -7.11 3.67 0.49
C LEU A 53 -7.68 2.35 -0.03
N TYR A 54 -7.52 2.12 -1.33
CA TYR A 54 -7.76 0.83 -1.98
C TYR A 54 -6.42 0.29 -2.49
N VAL A 55 -6.07 -0.92 -2.10
CA VAL A 55 -4.79 -1.56 -2.46
C VAL A 55 -5.00 -3.04 -2.79
N THR A 56 -4.26 -3.60 -3.74
CA THR A 56 -4.48 -4.99 -4.18
C THR A 56 -3.98 -6.02 -3.16
N VAL A 57 -2.94 -5.67 -2.42
CA VAL A 57 -2.28 -6.54 -1.43
C VAL A 57 -2.34 -5.86 -0.06
N GLU A 58 -2.55 -6.64 1.00
CA GLU A 58 -2.49 -6.16 2.38
C GLU A 58 -1.21 -5.33 2.65
N PRO A 59 -1.30 -4.14 3.25
CA PRO A 59 -0.14 -3.29 3.53
C PRO A 59 0.90 -3.96 4.43
N CYS A 60 2.18 -3.77 4.11
CA CYS A 60 3.27 -4.21 4.98
C CYS A 60 3.35 -3.34 6.26
N ILE A 61 4.18 -3.74 7.23
CA ILE A 61 4.35 -3.02 8.51
C ILE A 61 4.72 -1.54 8.29
N MET A 62 5.66 -1.24 7.37
CA MET A 62 6.06 0.13 7.04
C MET A 62 4.88 0.96 6.54
N CYS A 63 4.14 0.44 5.55
CA CYS A 63 3.01 1.13 4.96
C CYS A 63 1.88 1.31 5.99
N ALA A 64 1.57 0.27 6.78
CA ALA A 64 0.59 0.38 7.85
C ALA A 64 0.96 1.45 8.88
N GLY A 65 2.22 1.52 9.30
CA GLY A 65 2.72 2.56 10.20
C GLY A 65 2.59 3.97 9.61
N ALA A 66 2.97 4.14 8.34
CA ALA A 66 2.81 5.42 7.64
C ALA A 66 1.34 5.85 7.56
N LEU A 67 0.42 4.93 7.26
CA LEU A 67 -1.02 5.21 7.19
C LEU A 67 -1.61 5.64 8.54
N ARG A 68 -1.13 5.10 9.68
CA ARG A 68 -1.49 5.58 11.02
C ARG A 68 -1.03 7.00 11.28
N LEU A 69 0.20 7.33 10.86
CA LEU A 69 0.76 8.68 11.02
C LEU A 69 0.01 9.70 10.16
N LEU A 70 -0.41 9.30 8.96
CA LEU A 70 -1.24 10.10 8.06
C LEU A 70 -2.71 10.18 8.50
N LYS A 71 -3.13 9.36 9.47
CA LYS A 71 -4.49 9.30 10.01
C LYS A 71 -5.54 8.91 8.96
N ILE A 72 -5.18 8.00 8.04
CA ILE A 72 -6.14 7.40 7.10
C ILE A 72 -7.18 6.61 7.91
N PRO A 73 -8.49 6.81 7.70
CA PRO A 73 -9.53 6.13 8.49
C PRO A 73 -9.80 4.69 8.04
N LEU A 74 -9.64 4.40 6.75
CA LEU A 74 -10.07 3.13 6.14
C LEU A 74 -9.12 2.67 5.03
N VAL A 75 -8.73 1.41 5.11
CA VAL A 75 -7.98 0.69 4.08
C VAL A 75 -8.79 -0.51 3.63
N VAL A 76 -9.05 -0.59 2.33
CA VAL A 76 -9.65 -1.75 1.67
C VAL A 76 -8.56 -2.45 0.87
N TYR A 77 -8.39 -3.75 1.08
CA TYR A 77 -7.41 -4.53 0.36
C TYR A 77 -7.95 -5.84 -0.22
N GLY A 78 -7.31 -6.29 -1.30
CA GLY A 78 -7.70 -7.52 -1.99
C GLY A 78 -7.20 -8.78 -1.30
N CYS A 79 -5.96 -9.17 -1.56
CA CYS A 79 -5.40 -10.41 -1.01
C CYS A 79 -4.58 -10.16 0.26
N ARG A 80 -4.61 -11.12 1.19
CA ARG A 80 -3.76 -11.12 2.38
C ARG A 80 -2.33 -11.48 1.98
N ASN A 81 -1.36 -10.95 2.72
CA ASN A 81 0.05 -11.24 2.49
C ASN A 81 0.68 -11.80 3.77
N LYS A 82 1.48 -12.86 3.63
CA LYS A 82 2.08 -13.62 4.73
C LYS A 82 3.10 -12.84 5.57
N ILE A 83 3.43 -11.60 5.20
CA ILE A 83 4.47 -10.74 5.83
C ILE A 83 3.86 -9.42 6.37
N CYS A 84 2.55 -9.35 6.63
CA CYS A 84 1.86 -8.06 6.75
C CYS A 84 1.39 -7.61 8.14
N GLY A 85 1.28 -6.29 8.27
CA GLY A 85 1.06 -5.54 9.50
C GLY A 85 -0.40 -5.16 9.77
N CYS A 86 -1.38 -5.76 9.09
CA CYS A 86 -2.81 -5.51 9.31
C CYS A 86 -3.58 -6.76 9.79
N GLY A 87 -2.89 -7.65 10.53
CA GLY A 87 -3.47 -8.83 11.17
C GLY A 87 -2.96 -10.17 10.63
N SER A 88 -2.11 -10.19 9.59
CA SER A 88 -1.48 -11.43 9.11
C SER A 88 -0.23 -11.83 9.90
N VAL A 89 0.58 -10.87 10.38
CA VAL A 89 1.74 -11.10 11.26
C VAL A 89 1.65 -10.24 12.52
N LEU A 90 1.41 -8.94 12.33
CA LEU A 90 1.12 -7.99 13.41
C LEU A 90 -0.14 -7.21 13.05
N ASN A 91 -0.86 -6.68 14.03
CA ASN A 91 -2.03 -5.84 13.79
C ASN A 91 -1.71 -4.36 14.08
N ILE A 92 -0.78 -3.80 13.30
CA ILE A 92 -0.44 -2.37 13.33
C ILE A 92 -1.69 -1.51 13.07
N ALA A 93 -2.66 -1.96 12.27
CA ALA A 93 -3.87 -1.19 12.02
C ALA A 93 -4.74 -0.96 13.28
N GLY A 94 -4.96 -2.02 14.08
CA GLY A 94 -5.93 -2.01 15.18
C GLY A 94 -5.35 -2.05 16.60
N ASP A 95 -4.09 -2.44 16.77
CA ASP A 95 -3.49 -2.58 18.10
C ASP A 95 -3.19 -1.22 18.73
N ASP A 96 -3.19 -1.23 20.07
CA ASP A 96 -2.81 -0.07 20.87
C ASP A 96 -1.30 0.03 20.99
N ILE A 97 -0.67 0.71 20.03
CA ILE A 97 0.78 0.91 20.02
C ILE A 97 1.05 2.37 20.37
N PRO A 98 1.64 2.67 21.55
CA PRO A 98 1.89 4.04 21.98
C PRO A 98 2.72 4.83 20.96
N ASN A 99 2.41 6.11 20.77
CA ASN A 99 3.15 7.04 19.91
C ASN A 99 3.23 6.68 18.41
N THR A 100 2.33 5.84 17.88
CA THR A 100 2.35 5.41 16.46
C THR A 100 1.25 5.99 15.58
N GLY A 101 0.54 7.03 16.03
CA GLY A 101 -0.57 7.63 15.29
C GLY A 101 -1.92 6.95 15.54
N THR A 102 -2.89 7.21 14.66
CA THR A 102 -4.30 6.82 14.87
C THR A 102 -4.58 5.44 14.26
N ARG A 103 -5.36 4.63 14.97
CA ARG A 103 -5.84 3.32 14.47
C ARG A 103 -6.76 3.53 13.28
N PHE A 104 -6.82 2.55 12.39
CA PHE A 104 -7.66 2.60 11.21
C PHE A 104 -8.35 1.28 10.93
N LYS A 105 -9.46 1.33 10.20
CA LYS A 105 -10.22 0.13 9.83
C LYS A 105 -9.60 -0.53 8.60
N CYS A 106 -9.56 -1.85 8.62
CA CYS A 106 -9.14 -2.67 7.49
C CYS A 106 -10.31 -3.52 6.99
N ILE A 107 -10.53 -3.55 5.68
CA ILE A 107 -11.46 -4.46 5.02
C ILE A 107 -10.67 -5.28 4.00
N GLY A 108 -10.48 -6.57 4.28
CA GLY A 108 -9.77 -7.48 3.39
C GLY A 108 -10.71 -8.28 2.48
N GLY A 109 -10.17 -8.87 1.42
CA GLY A 109 -10.87 -9.79 0.54
C GLY A 109 -11.52 -9.16 -0.70
N TYR A 110 -11.43 -7.84 -0.88
CA TYR A 110 -12.09 -7.15 -1.99
C TYR A 110 -11.43 -7.47 -3.34
N GLN A 111 -12.11 -8.22 -4.20
CA GLN A 111 -11.50 -8.82 -5.40
C GLN A 111 -10.22 -9.62 -5.09
N GLY A 112 -10.20 -10.30 -3.94
CA GLY A 112 -9.02 -11.02 -3.45
C GLY A 112 -8.47 -12.05 -4.44
N GLU A 113 -9.33 -12.81 -5.11
CA GLU A 113 -8.92 -13.81 -6.11
C GLU A 113 -8.15 -13.18 -7.28
N LYS A 114 -8.68 -12.07 -7.82
CA LYS A 114 -8.04 -11.30 -8.90
C LYS A 114 -6.70 -10.73 -8.45
N ALA A 115 -6.61 -10.23 -7.22
CA ALA A 115 -5.35 -9.74 -6.67
C ALA A 115 -4.29 -10.86 -6.53
N VAL A 116 -4.70 -12.05 -6.07
CA VAL A 116 -3.82 -13.22 -6.01
C VAL A 116 -3.37 -13.65 -7.41
N GLU A 117 -4.26 -13.63 -8.39
CA GLU A 117 -3.94 -13.98 -9.78
C GLU A 117 -2.91 -13.04 -10.40
N LEU A 118 -3.03 -11.73 -10.15
CA LEU A 118 -2.05 -10.74 -10.58
C LEU A 118 -0.67 -11.00 -9.97
N LEU A 119 -0.61 -11.31 -8.67
CA LEU A 119 0.65 -11.69 -8.00
C LEU A 119 1.25 -12.97 -8.59
N LYS A 120 0.43 -14.00 -8.82
CA LYS A 120 0.89 -15.25 -9.44
C LYS A 120 1.44 -15.00 -10.84
N THR A 121 0.79 -14.15 -11.63
CA THR A 121 1.25 -13.77 -12.96
C THR A 121 2.60 -13.06 -12.90
N PHE A 122 2.77 -12.13 -11.95
CA PHE A 122 4.04 -11.46 -11.73
C PHE A 122 5.18 -12.44 -11.38
N TYR A 123 4.95 -13.38 -10.45
CA TYR A 123 5.98 -14.36 -10.04
C TYR A 123 6.23 -15.48 -11.06
N LYS A 124 5.31 -15.71 -12.01
CA LYS A 124 5.55 -16.62 -13.14
C LYS A 124 6.52 -16.03 -14.17
N GLN A 125 6.61 -14.70 -14.24
CA GLN A 125 7.53 -14.03 -15.15
C GLN A 125 8.94 -14.06 -14.58
N GLU A 126 9.93 -14.22 -15.46
CA GLU A 126 11.33 -14.02 -15.08
C GLU A 126 11.63 -12.53 -15.01
N ASN A 127 12.41 -12.11 -14.01
CA ASN A 127 12.90 -10.75 -13.96
C ASN A 127 14.01 -10.59 -15.02
N PRO A 128 13.79 -9.86 -16.13
CA PRO A 128 14.78 -9.73 -17.21
C PRO A 128 16.05 -9.00 -16.73
N ASN A 129 15.96 -8.26 -15.63
CA ASN A 129 17.08 -7.55 -15.01
C ASN A 129 17.80 -8.40 -13.95
N ALA A 130 17.38 -9.65 -13.71
CA ALA A 130 18.09 -10.53 -12.78
C ALA A 130 19.46 -10.90 -13.36
N PRO A 131 20.55 -10.84 -12.57
CA PRO A 131 21.85 -11.30 -13.03
C PRO A 131 21.76 -12.79 -13.38
N ARG A 132 22.41 -13.19 -14.49
CA ARG A 132 22.32 -14.55 -15.08
C ARG A 132 22.56 -15.68 -14.08
N THR A 133 23.38 -15.46 -13.04
CA THR A 133 23.69 -16.43 -11.98
C THR A 133 22.54 -16.74 -11.03
N LYS A 134 21.46 -15.94 -11.01
CA LYS A 134 20.30 -16.14 -10.11
C LYS A 134 19.04 -16.65 -10.81
N VAL A 135 19.09 -16.90 -12.12
CA VAL A 135 17.99 -17.58 -12.80
C VAL A 135 18.01 -19.03 -12.33
N ARG A 136 17.11 -19.38 -11.40
CA ARG A 136 16.92 -20.77 -10.99
C ARG A 136 16.53 -21.56 -12.24
N LYS A 137 17.45 -22.33 -12.80
CA LYS A 137 17.10 -23.39 -13.76
C LYS A 137 16.07 -24.27 -13.06
N LYS A 138 14.86 -24.33 -13.61
CA LYS A 138 13.92 -25.38 -13.26
C LYS A 138 14.52 -26.68 -13.79
N GLU A 139 14.96 -27.55 -12.89
CA GLU A 139 15.02 -29.00 -13.19
C GLU A 139 13.59 -29.55 -13.26
#